data_AF-A0A7V6SU21-F1
#
_entry.id   AF-A0A7V6SU21-F1
#
_cell.length_a   1.000
_cell.length_b   1.000
_cell.length_c   1.000
_cell.angle_alpha   90.00
_cell.angle_beta   90.00
_cell.angle_gamma   90.00
#
_symmetry.space_group_name_H-M   'P 1'
#
loop_
_entity.id
_entity.type
_entity.pdbx_description
1 polymer ?
#
loop_
_entity_poly.entity_id
_entity_poly.type
_entity_poly.pdbx_seq_one_letter_code
_entity_poly.pdbx_strand_id
1 'polypeptide(L)'
;MATKICSHCGASLEEESVFCTACGQKQEEASAAPTLLCKSCSSPLDDPAAPCPDCGFYESTAAKPKVNKKVLLIGALTVVLIIASLASYSFFSQKYSKEAFIETLETSLRSLDEKSIEALASGEQDLSPWLQLLQSDQHFLETTIEQLDSDTDGFIEIFSKQKKWGLFDVYAFRVQEDKTTIWGDLIPLTLQISDKTIHLKPQEENVFSLLPGIHEYTLSTEDDDFSTSASLTKDYGQEDLSYSITEPLMWLVYYEQTEFPNATLIVDGKEANVRSIEGVNYLGPFAHDVPIHLTLSTTFGDIKTKDI
;
A
#
# COMPACT_ATOMS: atom_id res chain seq x y z
N MET A 1 -23.56 47.45 91.06
CA MET A 1 -22.28 47.95 90.53
C MET A 1 -21.20 47.46 91.48
N ALA A 2 -20.30 46.61 91.01
CA ALA A 2 -19.34 45.90 91.87
C ALA A 2 -18.05 46.73 91.94
N THR A 3 -17.92 47.52 93.00
CA THR A 3 -16.76 48.39 93.18
C THR A 3 -15.50 47.56 93.42
N LYS A 4 -14.50 47.66 92.54
CA LYS A 4 -13.19 47.00 92.71
C LYS A 4 -12.45 47.69 93.85
N ILE A 5 -11.88 46.93 94.78
CA ILE A 5 -11.16 47.46 95.94
C ILE A 5 -9.69 47.11 95.81
N CYS A 6 -8.81 48.06 96.08
CA CYS A 6 -7.37 47.81 96.07
C CYS A 6 -7.00 46.79 97.16
N SER A 7 -6.36 45.70 96.77
CA SER A 7 -5.91 44.64 97.69
C SER A 7 -4.85 45.09 98.70
N HIS A 8 -4.19 46.22 98.46
CA HIS A 8 -3.12 46.72 99.33
C HIS A 8 -3.58 47.76 100.36
N CYS A 9 -4.46 48.70 99.98
CA CYS A 9 -4.86 49.80 100.87
C CYS A 9 -6.37 49.90 101.13
N GLY A 10 -7.21 49.07 100.50
CA GLY A 10 -8.65 49.09 100.70
C GLY A 10 -9.39 50.27 100.03
N ALA A 11 -8.71 51.09 99.22
CA ALA A 11 -9.35 52.18 98.48
C ALA A 11 -10.21 51.66 97.32
N SER A 12 -11.31 52.36 97.03
CA SER A 12 -12.18 52.11 95.88
C SER A 12 -11.46 52.43 94.57
N LEU A 13 -11.50 51.51 93.61
CA LEU A 13 -10.89 51.61 92.28
C LEU A 13 -11.97 51.69 91.21
N GLU A 14 -11.73 52.51 90.19
CA GLU A 14 -12.52 52.49 88.94
C GLU A 14 -12.23 51.20 88.17
N GLU A 15 -13.23 50.66 87.48
CA GLU A 15 -13.26 49.27 86.98
C GLU A 15 -12.09 48.92 86.02
N GLU A 16 -11.46 49.92 85.40
CA GLU A 16 -10.35 49.75 84.43
C GLU A 16 -9.01 50.37 84.90
N SER A 17 -8.88 50.70 86.20
CA SER A 17 -7.64 51.28 86.73
C SER A 17 -6.55 50.22 86.97
N VAL A 18 -5.47 50.28 86.18
CA VAL A 18 -4.29 49.39 86.27
C VAL A 18 -3.43 49.68 87.50
N PHE A 19 -3.57 50.86 88.11
CA PHE A 19 -2.85 51.27 89.31
C PHE A 19 -3.79 51.92 90.32
N CYS A 20 -3.57 51.68 91.61
CA CYS A 20 -4.32 52.36 92.66
C CYS A 20 -3.87 53.82 92.77
N THR A 21 -4.78 54.76 92.53
CA THR A 21 -4.50 56.21 92.66
C THR A 21 -4.19 56.65 94.09
N ALA A 22 -4.58 55.87 95.11
CA ALA A 22 -4.35 56.17 96.51
C ALA A 22 -3.01 55.66 97.05
N CYS A 23 -2.49 54.54 96.57
CA CYS A 23 -1.24 53.95 97.09
C CYS A 23 -0.17 53.64 96.03
N GLY A 24 -0.46 53.81 94.74
CA GLY A 24 0.48 53.57 93.63
C GLY A 24 0.68 52.10 93.25
N GLN A 25 0.05 51.14 93.94
CA GLN A 25 0.22 49.71 93.69
C GLN A 25 -0.44 49.28 92.37
N LYS A 26 0.32 48.61 91.49
CA LYS A 26 -0.18 48.01 90.24
C LYS A 26 -1.14 46.85 90.56
N GLN A 27 -2.29 46.83 89.90
CA GLN A 27 -3.26 45.74 89.99
C GLN A 27 -3.06 44.81 88.79
N GLU A 28 -2.90 43.51 89.03
CA GLU A 28 -2.77 42.52 87.97
C GLU A 28 -4.16 42.23 87.39
N GLU A 29 -4.34 42.46 86.09
CA GLU A 29 -5.52 42.06 85.34
C GLU A 29 -5.44 40.56 85.05
N ALA A 30 -6.38 39.79 85.59
CA ALA A 30 -6.51 38.37 85.30
C ALA A 30 -7.03 38.16 83.87
N SER A 31 -6.11 38.11 82.90
CA SER A 31 -6.38 37.70 81.52
C SER A 31 -6.57 36.18 81.47
N ALA A 32 -7.82 35.71 81.48
CA ALA A 32 -8.16 34.32 81.19
C ALA A 32 -7.92 34.01 79.70
N ALA A 33 -6.91 33.18 79.40
CA ALA A 33 -6.75 32.58 78.08
C ALA A 33 -7.84 31.49 77.87
N PRO A 34 -8.45 31.37 76.67
CA PRO A 34 -9.45 30.34 76.41
C PRO A 34 -8.77 28.96 76.33
N THR A 35 -9.09 28.09 77.28
CA THR A 35 -8.66 26.70 77.31
C THR A 35 -9.31 25.92 76.16
N LEU A 36 -8.49 25.31 75.29
CA LEU A 36 -8.94 24.39 74.26
C LEU A 36 -9.44 23.10 74.93
N LEU A 37 -10.59 22.57 74.49
CA LEU A 37 -11.22 21.36 75.06
C LEU A 37 -11.38 20.28 74.00
N CYS A 38 -11.15 19.02 74.37
CA CYS A 38 -11.37 17.87 73.51
C CYS A 38 -12.86 17.71 73.15
N LYS A 39 -13.19 17.57 71.86
CA LYS A 39 -14.59 17.38 71.42
C LYS A 39 -15.22 16.06 71.91
N SER A 40 -14.41 15.04 72.21
CA SER A 40 -14.93 13.72 72.60
C SER A 40 -15.10 13.56 74.10
N CYS A 41 -14.24 14.16 74.93
CA CYS A 41 -14.24 13.96 76.38
C CYS A 41 -14.18 15.27 77.20
N SER A 42 -14.12 16.42 76.53
CA SER A 42 -14.08 17.75 77.14
C SER A 42 -12.90 18.01 78.08
N SER A 43 -11.83 17.21 78.02
CA SER A 43 -10.60 17.49 78.77
C SER A 43 -9.81 18.63 78.11
N PRO A 44 -9.05 19.43 78.90
CA PRO A 44 -8.23 20.50 78.36
C PRO A 44 -7.12 19.93 77.46
N LEU A 45 -6.94 20.54 76.29
CA LEU A 45 -5.91 20.19 75.32
C LEU A 45 -4.91 21.34 75.18
N ASP A 46 -3.62 21.00 75.20
CA ASP A 46 -2.56 21.96 74.95
C ASP A 46 -2.29 22.15 73.44
N ASP A 47 -2.61 21.13 72.62
CA ASP A 47 -2.41 21.13 71.17
C ASP A 47 -3.60 20.46 70.44
N PRO A 48 -4.29 21.15 69.52
CA PRO A 48 -5.40 20.58 68.74
C PRO A 48 -4.98 19.54 67.71
N ALA A 49 -3.68 19.40 67.37
CA ALA A 49 -3.16 18.45 66.39
C ALA A 49 -2.65 17.14 67.01
N ALA A 50 -2.52 17.08 68.34
CA ALA A 50 -2.11 15.88 69.06
C ALA A 50 -3.31 14.98 69.41
N PRO A 51 -3.13 13.65 69.48
CA PRO A 51 -4.16 12.77 70.02
C PRO A 51 -4.46 13.12 71.49
N CYS A 52 -5.74 13.13 71.85
CA CYS A 52 -6.14 13.43 73.22
C CYS A 52 -5.53 12.40 74.20
N PRO A 53 -4.80 12.82 75.24
CA PRO A 53 -4.13 11.90 76.17
C PRO A 53 -5.10 11.08 77.03
N ASP A 54 -6.31 11.60 77.29
CA ASP A 54 -7.30 10.93 78.15
C ASP A 54 -8.17 9.90 77.42
N CYS A 55 -8.50 10.13 76.15
CA CYS A 55 -9.42 9.26 75.40
C CYS A 55 -8.87 8.71 74.09
N GLY A 56 -7.66 9.12 73.67
CA GLY A 56 -7.02 8.67 72.44
C GLY A 56 -7.69 9.17 71.15
N PHE A 57 -8.69 10.06 71.26
CA PHE A 57 -9.36 10.62 70.09
C PHE A 57 -8.39 11.51 69.30
N TYR A 58 -8.18 11.17 68.03
CA TYR A 58 -7.42 11.97 67.07
C TYR A 58 -8.35 12.39 65.93
N GLU A 59 -8.52 13.69 65.73
CA GLU A 59 -9.26 14.20 64.58
C GLU A 59 -8.28 14.22 63.40
N SER A 60 -8.41 13.25 62.48
CA SER A 60 -7.65 13.24 61.22
C SER A 60 -8.05 14.45 60.38
N THR A 61 -7.39 15.58 60.61
CA THR A 61 -7.38 16.73 59.71
C THR A 61 -6.42 16.43 58.56
N ALA A 62 -6.62 15.31 57.86
CA ALA A 62 -6.00 15.09 56.56
C ALA A 62 -6.58 16.15 55.61
N ALA A 63 -5.90 17.30 55.55
CA ALA A 63 -6.22 18.38 54.65
C ALA A 63 -6.32 17.79 53.24
N LYS A 64 -7.51 17.88 52.62
CA LYS A 64 -7.69 17.47 51.21
C LYS A 64 -6.57 18.13 50.40
N PRO A 65 -5.77 17.38 49.62
CA PRO A 65 -4.70 17.97 48.85
C PRO A 65 -5.29 19.06 47.96
N LYS A 66 -4.80 20.29 48.12
CA LYS A 66 -5.19 21.42 47.25
C LYS A 66 -4.62 21.16 45.86
N VAL A 67 -5.35 20.41 45.04
CA VAL A 67 -4.98 20.18 43.64
C VAL A 67 -5.04 21.51 42.92
N ASN A 68 -3.92 21.94 42.34
CA ASN A 68 -3.86 23.19 41.60
C ASN A 68 -4.75 23.06 40.35
N LYS A 69 -5.76 23.93 40.20
CA LYS A 69 -6.69 23.90 39.06
C LYS A 69 -5.98 23.90 37.70
N LYS A 70 -4.80 24.51 37.60
CA LYS A 70 -3.97 24.47 36.38
C LYS A 70 -3.42 23.06 36.10
N VAL A 71 -3.00 22.33 37.13
CA VAL A 71 -2.53 20.93 37.01
C VAL A 71 -3.69 20.01 36.67
N LEU A 72 -4.87 20.21 37.24
CA LEU A 72 -6.08 19.48 36.87
C LEU A 72 -6.47 19.74 35.40
N LEU A 73 -6.42 20.99 34.93
CA LEU A 73 -6.72 21.36 33.55
C LEU A 73 -5.69 20.80 32.56
N ILE A 74 -4.39 20.87 32.89
CA ILE A 74 -3.33 20.27 32.07
C ILE A 74 -3.51 18.76 32.01
N GLY A 75 -3.77 18.10 33.14
CA GLY A 75 -4.05 16.67 33.20
C GLY A 75 -5.25 16.27 32.34
N ALA A 76 -6.38 16.98 32.49
CA ALA A 76 -7.56 16.73 31.67
C ALA A 76 -7.29 16.94 30.17
N LEU A 77 -6.57 18.01 29.80
CA LEU A 77 -6.23 18.30 28.40
C LEU A 77 -5.29 17.23 27.82
N THR A 78 -4.32 16.75 28.58
CA THR A 78 -3.45 15.64 28.14
C THR A 78 -4.23 14.35 27.92
N VAL A 79 -5.19 14.01 28.80
CA VAL A 79 -6.04 12.83 28.63
C VAL A 79 -6.90 12.95 27.37
N VAL A 80 -7.48 14.12 27.10
CA VAL A 80 -8.26 14.36 25.87
C VAL A 80 -7.39 14.19 24.62
N LEU A 81 -6.16 14.73 24.61
CA LEU A 81 -5.24 14.57 23.48
C LEU A 81 -4.83 13.11 23.27
N ILE A 82 -4.62 12.35 24.35
CA ILE A 82 -4.32 10.90 24.26
C ILE A 82 -5.50 10.15 23.64
N ILE A 83 -6.73 10.40 24.10
CA ILE A 83 -7.93 9.76 23.56
C ILE A 83 -8.10 10.11 22.07
N ALA A 84 -7.93 11.39 21.71
CA ALA A 84 -8.01 11.83 20.31
C ALA A 84 -6.93 11.16 19.43
N SER A 85 -5.73 10.99 19.97
CA SER A 85 -4.63 10.30 19.28
C SER A 85 -4.94 8.82 19.07
N LEU A 86 -5.48 8.12 20.07
CA LEU A 86 -5.89 6.72 19.97
C LEU A 86 -7.04 6.53 18.96
N ALA A 87 -8.03 7.42 18.99
CA ALA A 87 -9.14 7.39 18.03
C ALA A 87 -8.65 7.62 16.60
N SER A 88 -7.76 8.61 16.41
CA SER A 88 -7.15 8.88 15.11
C SER A 88 -6.32 7.70 14.62
N TYR A 89 -5.52 7.09 15.49
CA TYR A 89 -4.73 5.90 15.17
C TYR A 89 -5.62 4.75 14.69
N SER A 90 -6.72 4.45 15.41
CA SER A 90 -7.69 3.41 15.03
C SER A 90 -8.30 3.66 13.65
N PHE A 91 -8.72 4.90 13.39
CA PHE A 91 -9.29 5.28 12.10
C PHE A 91 -8.27 5.11 10.95
N PHE A 92 -7.03 5.57 11.15
CA PHE A 92 -5.99 5.45 10.14
C PHE A 92 -5.50 4.01 9.97
N SER A 93 -5.45 3.20 11.04
CA SER A 93 -5.08 1.79 10.92
C SER A 93 -6.08 1.00 10.10
N GLN A 94 -7.37 1.33 10.18
CA GLN A 94 -8.38 0.71 9.30
C GLN A 94 -8.18 1.17 7.84
N LYS A 95 -7.98 2.47 7.62
CA LYS A 95 -7.82 3.03 6.26
C LYS A 95 -6.57 2.55 5.52
N TYR A 96 -5.47 2.31 6.24
CA TYR A 96 -4.20 1.85 5.69
C TYR A 96 -3.96 0.35 5.94
N SER A 97 -5.03 -0.40 6.20
CA SER A 97 -4.95 -1.86 6.34
C SER A 97 -4.76 -2.54 4.99
N LYS A 98 -4.24 -3.77 4.99
CA LYS A 98 -4.10 -4.58 3.76
C LYS A 98 -5.49 -4.87 3.19
N GLU A 99 -6.45 -5.11 4.07
CA GLU A 99 -7.84 -5.43 3.75
C GLU A 99 -8.55 -4.27 3.05
N ALA A 100 -8.39 -3.03 3.56
CA ALA A 100 -8.94 -1.85 2.90
C ALA A 100 -8.31 -1.59 1.52
N PHE A 101 -7.02 -1.91 1.37
CA PHE A 101 -6.36 -1.85 0.07
C PHE A 101 -6.92 -2.91 -0.89
N ILE A 102 -7.08 -4.16 -0.44
CA ILE A 102 -7.66 -5.25 -1.24
C ILE A 102 -9.07 -4.88 -1.71
N GLU A 103 -9.93 -4.36 -0.83
CA GLU A 103 -11.29 -3.92 -1.18
C GLU A 103 -11.28 -2.82 -2.25
N THR A 104 -10.36 -1.86 -2.13
CA THR A 104 -10.19 -0.78 -3.12
C THR A 104 -9.71 -1.32 -4.46
N LEU A 105 -8.76 -2.25 -4.45
CA LEU A 105 -8.22 -2.89 -5.64
C LEU A 105 -9.28 -3.76 -6.32
N GLU A 106 -10.00 -4.60 -5.58
CA GLU A 106 -11.12 -5.39 -6.07
C GLU A 106 -12.17 -4.51 -6.75
N THR A 107 -12.58 -3.42 -6.09
CA THR A 107 -13.56 -2.48 -6.65
C THR A 107 -13.07 -1.90 -7.98
N SER A 108 -11.79 -1.53 -8.03
CA SER A 108 -11.15 -0.95 -9.22
C SER A 108 -11.05 -1.95 -10.37
N LEU A 109 -10.75 -3.22 -10.06
CA LEU A 109 -10.71 -4.33 -11.02
C LEU A 109 -12.10 -4.67 -11.54
N ARG A 110 -13.11 -4.75 -10.68
CA ARG A 110 -14.51 -5.00 -11.09
C ARG A 110 -15.07 -3.87 -11.97
N SER A 111 -14.69 -2.63 -11.69
CA SER A 111 -15.07 -1.49 -12.54
C SER A 111 -14.19 -1.35 -13.79
N LEU A 112 -13.10 -2.12 -13.90
CA LEU A 112 -12.08 -2.00 -14.95
C LEU A 112 -11.62 -0.55 -15.15
N ASP A 113 -11.48 0.20 -14.04
CA ASP A 113 -11.07 1.60 -14.08
C ASP A 113 -9.54 1.69 -14.13
N GLU A 114 -9.01 1.69 -15.34
CA GLU A 114 -7.57 1.71 -15.66
C GLU A 114 -6.79 2.71 -14.80
N LYS A 115 -7.28 3.94 -14.65
CA LYS A 115 -6.59 4.98 -13.87
C LYS A 115 -6.49 4.64 -12.39
N SER A 116 -7.53 4.05 -11.81
CA SER A 116 -7.50 3.62 -10.40
C SER A 116 -6.59 2.42 -10.23
N ILE A 117 -6.60 1.48 -11.18
CA ILE A 117 -5.73 0.30 -11.16
C ILE A 117 -4.25 0.74 -11.26
N GLU A 118 -3.90 1.58 -12.22
CA GLU A 118 -2.54 2.12 -12.37
C GLU A 118 -2.07 2.90 -11.14
N ALA A 119 -2.97 3.67 -10.50
CA ALA A 119 -2.64 4.43 -9.30
C ALA A 119 -2.30 3.54 -8.09
N LEU A 120 -2.83 2.31 -8.06
CA LEU A 120 -2.58 1.31 -7.02
C LEU A 120 -1.37 0.41 -7.35
N ALA A 121 -0.96 0.37 -8.62
CA ALA A 121 0.17 -0.41 -9.09
C ALA A 121 1.51 0.15 -8.61
N SER A 122 2.52 -0.71 -8.59
CA SER A 122 3.87 -0.35 -8.20
C SER A 122 4.81 -0.30 -9.40
N GLY A 123 5.55 0.80 -9.51
CA GLY A 123 6.58 0.97 -10.53
C GLY A 123 6.02 1.47 -11.85
N GLU A 124 6.81 1.28 -12.91
CA GLU A 124 6.48 1.66 -14.29
C GLU A 124 6.15 0.39 -15.12
N GLN A 125 5.38 -0.55 -14.55
CA GLN A 125 4.90 -1.70 -15.32
C GLN A 125 3.85 -1.23 -16.33
N ASP A 126 4.03 -1.59 -17.60
CA ASP A 126 2.97 -1.43 -18.60
C ASP A 126 1.90 -2.50 -18.36
N LEU A 127 0.79 -2.09 -17.76
CA LEU A 127 -0.34 -2.97 -17.44
C LEU A 127 -1.32 -3.13 -18.60
N SER A 128 -1.11 -2.45 -19.72
CA SER A 128 -2.06 -2.46 -20.85
C SER A 128 -2.40 -3.89 -21.32
N PRO A 129 -1.41 -4.80 -21.52
CA PRO A 129 -1.70 -6.17 -21.94
C PRO A 129 -2.60 -6.93 -20.97
N TRP A 130 -2.35 -6.75 -19.67
CA TRP A 130 -3.07 -7.42 -18.60
C TRP A 130 -4.49 -6.86 -18.44
N LEU A 131 -4.65 -5.54 -18.53
CA LEU A 131 -5.94 -4.87 -18.49
C LEU A 131 -6.82 -5.27 -19.66
N GLN A 132 -6.25 -5.41 -20.87
CA GLN A 132 -6.98 -5.90 -22.03
C GLN A 132 -7.50 -7.33 -21.79
N LEU A 133 -6.68 -8.19 -21.18
CA LEU A 133 -7.09 -9.55 -20.84
C LEU A 133 -8.24 -9.57 -19.81
N LEU A 134 -8.15 -8.77 -18.75
CA LEU A 134 -9.23 -8.62 -17.77
C LEU A 134 -10.53 -8.12 -18.40
N GLN A 135 -10.44 -7.26 -19.42
CA GLN A 135 -11.59 -6.74 -20.16
C GLN A 135 -12.20 -7.79 -21.11
N SER A 136 -11.37 -8.65 -21.71
CA SER A 136 -11.81 -9.65 -22.68
C SER A 136 -12.28 -10.96 -22.05
N ASP A 137 -11.75 -11.33 -20.89
CA ASP A 137 -12.04 -12.61 -20.21
C ASP A 137 -12.55 -12.38 -18.79
N GLN A 138 -13.87 -12.52 -18.63
CA GLN A 138 -14.54 -12.42 -17.34
C GLN A 138 -14.10 -13.52 -16.36
N HIS A 139 -13.77 -14.72 -16.84
CA HIS A 139 -13.32 -15.80 -15.97
C HIS A 139 -11.95 -15.47 -15.37
N PHE A 140 -11.03 -14.98 -16.20
CA PHE A 140 -9.73 -14.50 -15.75
C PHE A 140 -9.84 -13.35 -14.74
N LEU A 141 -10.76 -12.40 -14.96
CA LEU A 141 -11.05 -11.33 -14.00
C LEU A 141 -11.49 -11.88 -12.64
N GLU A 142 -12.47 -12.78 -12.61
CA GLU A 142 -12.96 -13.34 -11.34
C GLU A 142 -11.88 -14.17 -10.64
N THR A 143 -11.10 -14.99 -11.37
CA THR A 143 -9.96 -15.71 -10.80
C THR A 143 -8.91 -14.77 -10.20
N THR A 144 -8.64 -13.65 -10.89
CA THR A 144 -7.71 -12.62 -10.41
C THR A 144 -8.20 -11.98 -9.11
N ILE A 145 -9.51 -11.69 -9.02
CA ILE A 145 -10.12 -11.12 -7.82
C ILE A 145 -10.10 -12.13 -6.66
N GLU A 146 -10.44 -13.40 -6.91
CA GLU A 146 -10.40 -14.47 -5.91
C GLU A 146 -9.00 -14.66 -5.31
N GLN A 147 -7.96 -14.43 -6.09
CA GLN A 147 -6.56 -14.54 -5.66
C GLN A 147 -6.09 -13.38 -4.77
N LEU A 148 -6.77 -12.23 -4.73
CA LEU A 148 -6.31 -11.04 -3.98
C LEU A 148 -6.18 -11.29 -2.47
N ASP A 149 -7.05 -12.12 -1.91
CA ASP A 149 -7.07 -12.47 -0.49
C ASP A 149 -6.32 -13.80 -0.21
N SER A 150 -5.83 -14.46 -1.26
CA SER A 150 -5.07 -15.70 -1.12
C SER A 150 -3.60 -15.39 -0.82
N ASP A 151 -3.02 -16.08 0.16
CA ASP A 151 -1.56 -16.08 0.37
C ASP A 151 -0.83 -16.99 -0.65
N THR A 152 -1.50 -17.41 -1.72
CA THR A 152 -0.95 -18.30 -2.75
C THR A 152 -0.32 -17.53 -3.90
N ASP A 153 0.58 -18.19 -4.63
CA ASP A 153 1.25 -17.65 -5.82
C ASP A 153 0.23 -17.40 -6.95
N GLY A 154 -0.35 -16.20 -6.96
CA GLY A 154 -1.23 -15.70 -8.01
C GLY A 154 -0.53 -14.70 -8.93
N PHE A 155 -1.25 -14.22 -9.94
CA PHE A 155 -0.70 -13.23 -10.90
C PHE A 155 -0.45 -11.86 -10.27
N ILE A 156 -1.03 -11.59 -9.10
CA ILE A 156 -0.88 -10.32 -8.38
C ILE A 156 -0.10 -10.57 -7.09
N GLU A 157 0.93 -9.76 -6.86
CA GLU A 157 1.61 -9.68 -5.57
C GLU A 157 1.28 -8.35 -4.89
N ILE A 158 0.72 -8.42 -3.68
CA ILE A 158 0.42 -7.25 -2.83
C ILE A 158 1.49 -7.12 -1.76
N PHE A 159 2.11 -5.94 -1.64
CA PHE A 159 3.20 -5.71 -0.69
C PHE A 159 3.17 -4.29 -0.08
N SER A 160 3.80 -4.12 1.08
CA SER A 160 3.99 -2.80 1.70
C SER A 160 5.10 -2.05 0.98
N LYS A 161 4.74 -1.01 0.22
CA LYS A 161 5.67 -0.18 -0.56
C LYS A 161 6.44 0.78 0.33
N GLN A 162 5.79 1.34 1.35
CA GLN A 162 6.37 2.33 2.26
C GLN A 162 5.52 2.52 3.52
N LYS A 163 6.06 3.23 4.52
CA LYS A 163 5.29 3.65 5.70
C LYS A 163 4.88 5.11 5.63
N LYS A 164 3.58 5.38 5.65
CA LYS A 164 3.05 6.74 5.83
C LYS A 164 3.26 7.20 7.27
N TRP A 165 3.94 8.34 7.41
CA TRP A 165 4.32 8.94 8.70
C TRP A 165 5.12 8.00 9.62
N GLY A 166 5.74 6.94 9.06
CA GLY A 166 6.44 5.92 9.83
C GLY A 166 5.55 4.96 10.62
N LEU A 167 4.22 5.08 10.53
CA LEU A 167 3.27 4.34 11.37
C LEU A 167 2.43 3.34 10.58
N PHE A 168 1.98 3.69 9.37
CA PHE A 168 1.00 2.91 8.62
C PHE A 168 1.59 2.43 7.32
N ASP A 169 1.44 1.15 7.01
CA ASP A 169 1.87 0.59 5.74
C ASP A 169 1.01 1.15 4.59
N VAL A 170 1.67 1.51 3.50
CA VAL A 170 1.02 1.89 2.24
C VAL A 170 1.28 0.76 1.28
N TYR A 171 0.22 0.06 0.93
CA TYR A 171 0.26 -1.08 0.04
C TYR A 171 0.26 -0.63 -1.42
N ALA A 172 0.87 -1.46 -2.25
CA ALA A 172 0.77 -1.42 -3.70
C ALA A 172 0.71 -2.85 -4.20
N PHE A 173 0.31 -3.04 -5.45
CA PHE A 173 0.39 -4.34 -6.10
C PHE A 173 1.34 -4.29 -7.29
N ARG A 174 1.84 -5.45 -7.70
CA ARG A 174 2.50 -5.64 -8.99
C ARG A 174 1.95 -6.90 -9.64
N VAL A 175 1.91 -6.91 -10.96
CA VAL A 175 1.58 -8.13 -11.70
C VAL A 175 2.87 -8.93 -11.87
N GLN A 176 2.83 -10.21 -11.55
CA GLN A 176 3.96 -11.11 -11.68
C GLN A 176 4.19 -11.43 -13.15
N GLU A 177 5.45 -11.34 -13.58
CA GLU A 177 5.85 -11.81 -14.89
C GLU A 177 6.01 -13.32 -14.87
N ASP A 178 5.56 -13.98 -15.92
CA ASP A 178 5.78 -15.40 -16.13
C ASP A 178 6.88 -15.62 -17.18
N LYS A 179 7.63 -16.72 -17.03
CA LYS A 179 8.74 -17.06 -17.90
C LYS A 179 8.23 -17.77 -19.14
N THR A 180 8.32 -17.09 -20.27
CA THR A 180 8.04 -17.67 -21.57
C THR A 180 9.31 -18.22 -22.19
N THR A 181 9.21 -19.39 -22.82
CA THR A 181 10.29 -19.97 -23.63
C THR A 181 9.84 -20.05 -25.08
N ILE A 182 10.64 -19.48 -25.97
CA ILE A 182 10.45 -19.61 -27.42
C ILE A 182 11.59 -20.42 -28.00
N TRP A 183 11.24 -21.39 -28.84
CA TRP A 183 12.17 -22.17 -29.62
C TRP A 183 11.97 -21.86 -31.12
N GLY A 184 13.06 -21.85 -31.88
CA GLY A 184 13.03 -21.59 -33.31
C GLY A 184 14.21 -22.24 -34.03
N ASP A 185 13.94 -22.81 -35.20
CA ASP A 185 14.75 -23.92 -35.70
C ASP A 185 15.87 -23.48 -36.64
N LEU A 186 15.71 -22.35 -37.35
CA LEU A 186 16.39 -22.20 -38.64
C LEU A 186 16.99 -20.83 -39.00
N ILE A 187 16.61 -19.69 -38.41
CA ILE A 187 17.13 -18.36 -38.83
C ILE A 187 17.26 -17.41 -37.62
N PRO A 188 18.23 -16.46 -37.59
CA PRO A 188 18.18 -15.33 -36.66
C PRO A 188 16.86 -14.57 -36.82
N LEU A 189 15.98 -14.74 -35.83
CA LEU A 189 14.68 -14.10 -35.79
C LEU A 189 14.75 -12.93 -34.82
N THR A 190 14.20 -11.80 -35.22
CA THR A 190 13.91 -10.71 -34.29
C THR A 190 12.45 -10.81 -33.91
N LEU A 191 12.20 -11.02 -32.63
CA LEU A 191 10.88 -11.01 -32.04
C LEU A 191 10.67 -9.66 -31.36
N GLN A 192 9.68 -8.90 -31.82
CA GLN A 192 9.18 -7.73 -31.11
C GLN A 192 7.90 -8.12 -30.35
N ILE A 193 7.86 -7.82 -29.06
CA ILE A 193 6.68 -8.02 -28.22
C ILE A 193 6.44 -6.69 -27.51
N SER A 194 5.35 -6.02 -27.88
CA SER A 194 5.05 -4.67 -27.41
C SER A 194 6.22 -3.71 -27.70
N ASP A 195 6.97 -3.26 -26.69
CA ASP A 195 8.15 -2.39 -26.82
C ASP A 195 9.49 -3.13 -26.77
N LYS A 196 9.49 -4.44 -26.46
CA LYS A 196 10.69 -5.25 -26.29
C LYS A 196 11.09 -5.87 -27.63
N THR A 197 12.36 -5.69 -28.00
CA THR A 197 12.98 -6.38 -29.14
C THR A 197 13.92 -7.47 -28.64
N ILE A 198 13.70 -8.71 -29.07
CA ILE A 198 14.44 -9.90 -28.66
C ILE A 198 15.05 -10.54 -29.91
N HIS A 199 16.37 -10.70 -29.93
CA HIS A 199 17.05 -11.46 -30.98
C HIS A 199 17.09 -12.94 -30.55
N LEU A 200 16.30 -13.76 -31.23
CA LEU A 200 16.22 -15.18 -30.97
C LEU A 200 17.45 -15.89 -31.54
N LYS A 201 18.03 -16.76 -30.73
CA LYS A 201 19.10 -17.65 -31.15
C LYS A 201 18.51 -18.91 -31.78
N PRO A 202 18.95 -19.30 -32.99
CA PRO A 202 18.49 -20.53 -33.64
C PRO A 202 18.88 -21.75 -32.82
N GLN A 203 17.99 -22.74 -32.75
CA GLN A 203 18.18 -24.03 -32.09
C GLN A 203 18.53 -23.93 -30.59
N GLU A 204 18.28 -22.78 -29.97
CA GLU A 204 18.43 -22.56 -28.54
C GLU A 204 17.07 -22.17 -27.94
N GLU A 205 16.87 -22.48 -26.66
CA GLU A 205 15.75 -21.98 -25.88
C GLU A 205 15.97 -20.49 -25.59
N ASN A 206 15.06 -19.65 -26.05
CA ASN A 206 15.06 -18.22 -25.77
C ASN A 206 14.05 -17.95 -24.66
N VAL A 207 14.56 -17.70 -23.45
CA VAL A 207 13.74 -17.46 -22.26
C VAL A 207 13.64 -15.97 -21.98
N PHE A 208 12.43 -15.47 -21.78
CA PHE A 208 12.16 -14.09 -21.40
C PHE A 208 10.92 -14.02 -20.49
N SER A 209 10.74 -12.88 -19.84
CA SER A 209 9.65 -12.66 -18.89
C SER A 209 8.61 -11.69 -19.48
N LEU A 210 7.34 -12.08 -19.41
CA LEU A 210 6.20 -11.27 -19.83
C LEU A 210 5.13 -11.23 -18.74
N LEU A 211 4.41 -10.12 -18.69
CA LEU A 211 3.18 -10.06 -17.91
C LEU A 211 2.09 -10.91 -18.58
N PRO A 212 1.21 -11.57 -17.81
CA PRO A 212 0.00 -12.15 -18.36
C PRO A 212 -0.82 -11.06 -19.05
N GLY A 213 -1.36 -11.36 -20.23
CA GLY A 213 -2.07 -10.38 -21.02
C GLY A 213 -2.12 -10.68 -22.51
N ILE A 214 -2.81 -9.81 -23.23
CA ILE A 214 -2.84 -9.83 -24.69
C ILE A 214 -1.64 -9.05 -25.21
N HIS A 215 -0.77 -9.73 -25.95
CA HIS A 215 0.43 -9.12 -26.54
C HIS A 215 0.37 -9.18 -28.06
N GLU A 216 0.91 -8.13 -28.70
CA GLU A 216 1.23 -8.13 -30.13
C GLU A 216 2.66 -8.64 -30.30
N TYR A 217 2.80 -9.71 -31.07
CA TYR A 217 4.06 -10.35 -31.42
C TYR A 217 4.34 -10.05 -32.87
N THR A 218 5.46 -9.39 -33.17
CA THR A 218 5.97 -9.25 -34.53
C THR A 218 7.25 -10.05 -34.65
N LEU A 219 7.20 -11.13 -35.42
CA LEU A 219 8.38 -11.90 -35.78
C LEU A 219 8.91 -11.37 -37.11
N SER A 220 10.19 -11.05 -37.18
CA SER A 220 10.85 -10.63 -38.42
C SER A 220 12.17 -11.37 -38.62
N THR A 221 12.52 -11.54 -39.89
CA THR A 221 13.84 -12.01 -40.31
C THR A 221 14.35 -11.09 -41.40
N GLU A 222 15.65 -10.83 -41.38
CA GLU A 222 16.35 -10.03 -42.37
C GLU A 222 17.68 -10.71 -42.69
N ASP A 223 17.86 -11.05 -43.95
CA ASP A 223 19.10 -11.53 -44.57
C ASP A 223 19.42 -10.64 -45.79
N ASP A 224 20.63 -10.73 -46.33
CA ASP A 224 21.11 -9.88 -47.44
C ASP A 224 20.17 -9.88 -48.66
N ASP A 225 19.42 -10.97 -48.85
CA ASP A 225 18.54 -11.21 -50.00
C ASP A 225 17.04 -11.28 -49.66
N PHE A 226 16.66 -11.31 -48.38
CA PHE A 226 15.28 -11.55 -47.95
C PHE A 226 14.93 -10.88 -46.62
N SER A 227 13.81 -10.13 -46.60
CA SER A 227 13.21 -9.62 -45.36
C SER A 227 11.72 -9.92 -45.31
N THR A 228 11.22 -10.44 -44.19
CA THR A 228 9.79 -10.61 -43.97
C THR A 228 9.42 -10.45 -42.51
N SER A 229 8.16 -10.11 -42.25
CA SER A 229 7.60 -10.04 -40.91
C SER A 229 6.17 -10.55 -40.86
N ALA A 230 5.79 -11.13 -39.72
CA ALA A 230 4.43 -11.53 -39.41
C ALA A 230 4.06 -11.00 -38.02
N SER A 231 2.86 -10.42 -37.91
CA SER A 231 2.29 -9.97 -36.63
C SER A 231 1.15 -10.88 -36.21
N LEU A 232 1.10 -11.22 -34.92
CA LEU A 232 0.03 -11.98 -34.29
C LEU A 232 -0.34 -11.34 -32.95
N THR A 233 -1.63 -11.36 -32.61
CA THR A 233 -2.11 -11.01 -31.28
C THR A 233 -2.51 -12.29 -30.56
N LYS A 234 -1.96 -12.54 -29.36
CA LYS A 234 -2.31 -13.73 -28.56
C LYS A 234 -2.44 -13.41 -27.08
N ASP A 235 -3.37 -14.11 -26.44
CA ASP A 235 -3.56 -14.13 -24.99
C ASP A 235 -2.49 -15.01 -24.32
N TYR A 236 -1.80 -14.46 -23.33
CA TYR A 236 -0.83 -15.13 -22.48
C TYR A 236 -1.35 -15.16 -21.04
N GLY A 237 -1.61 -16.35 -20.50
CA GLY A 237 -2.13 -16.48 -19.13
C GLY A 237 -2.69 -17.84 -18.74
N GLN A 238 -2.93 -18.76 -19.70
CA GLN A 238 -3.49 -20.09 -19.39
C GLN A 238 -2.77 -21.30 -20.02
N GLU A 239 -1.86 -21.12 -20.99
CA GLU A 239 -1.16 -22.24 -21.64
C GLU A 239 0.30 -21.89 -22.00
N ASP A 240 1.19 -22.88 -21.92
CA ASP A 240 2.58 -22.78 -22.38
C ASP A 240 2.61 -22.33 -23.85
N LEU A 241 3.21 -21.17 -24.11
CA LEU A 241 3.44 -20.67 -25.46
C LEU A 241 4.53 -21.49 -26.15
N SER A 242 4.20 -22.69 -26.61
CA SER A 242 5.04 -23.42 -27.57
C SER A 242 4.76 -22.91 -28.98
N TYR A 243 5.80 -22.41 -29.66
CA TYR A 243 5.74 -22.03 -31.07
C TYR A 243 6.75 -22.87 -31.85
N SER A 244 6.33 -23.41 -32.99
CA SER A 244 7.20 -23.91 -34.05
C SER A 244 7.12 -22.92 -35.20
N ILE A 245 8.24 -22.32 -35.59
CA ILE A 245 8.26 -21.09 -36.42
C ILE A 245 8.65 -21.38 -37.88
N THR A 246 8.65 -22.63 -38.36
CA THR A 246 9.10 -22.86 -39.75
C THR A 246 8.43 -24.02 -40.47
N GLU A 247 7.83 -23.71 -41.62
CA GLU A 247 7.51 -24.68 -42.67
C GLU A 247 8.59 -24.60 -43.77
N PRO A 248 9.34 -25.68 -44.06
CA PRO A 248 10.35 -25.66 -45.10
C PRO A 248 9.72 -25.56 -46.50
N LEU A 249 10.11 -24.53 -47.26
CA LEU A 249 9.58 -24.27 -48.60
C LEU A 249 10.38 -24.93 -49.74
N MET A 250 10.86 -26.15 -49.53
CA MET A 250 11.61 -26.89 -50.56
C MET A 250 10.88 -27.01 -51.91
N TRP A 251 9.55 -26.84 -51.95
CA TRP A 251 8.76 -26.90 -53.18
C TRP A 251 8.75 -25.60 -54.02
N LEU A 252 9.03 -24.43 -53.42
CA LEU A 252 9.05 -23.14 -54.13
C LEU A 252 10.36 -22.97 -54.92
N VAL A 253 11.48 -23.42 -54.35
CA VAL A 253 12.79 -23.48 -55.01
C VAL A 253 12.77 -24.36 -56.27
N TYR A 254 11.96 -25.43 -56.28
CA TYR A 254 11.84 -26.33 -57.44
C TYR A 254 11.07 -25.72 -58.62
N TYR A 255 10.13 -24.80 -58.38
CA TYR A 255 9.24 -24.25 -59.42
C TYR A 255 9.85 -23.10 -60.20
N GLU A 256 10.64 -22.24 -59.55
CA GLU A 256 11.24 -21.08 -60.19
C GLU A 256 12.40 -21.46 -61.13
N GLN A 257 13.29 -22.38 -60.69
CA GLN A 257 14.44 -22.82 -61.48
C GLN A 257 14.06 -23.48 -62.82
N THR A 258 12.83 -23.97 -62.94
CA THR A 258 12.36 -24.67 -64.14
C THR A 258 11.49 -23.83 -65.07
N GLU A 259 10.78 -22.80 -64.59
CA GLU A 259 9.68 -22.22 -65.39
C GLU A 259 9.53 -20.67 -65.37
N PHE A 260 9.93 -19.91 -64.34
CA PHE A 260 9.59 -18.46 -64.24
C PHE A 260 10.63 -17.57 -63.50
N PRO A 261 11.71 -17.12 -64.16
CA PRO A 261 12.83 -16.39 -63.53
C PRO A 261 12.55 -14.93 -63.11
N ASN A 262 11.32 -14.43 -63.28
CA ASN A 262 10.91 -13.06 -62.93
C ASN A 262 9.56 -13.06 -62.19
N ALA A 263 9.30 -14.08 -61.37
CA ALA A 263 8.06 -14.16 -60.61
C ALA A 263 8.14 -13.26 -59.36
N THR A 264 7.09 -12.51 -59.09
CA THR A 264 6.91 -11.81 -57.81
C THR A 264 6.17 -12.75 -56.86
N LEU A 265 6.75 -13.03 -55.70
CA LEU A 265 6.07 -13.79 -54.67
C LEU A 265 5.13 -12.88 -53.88
N ILE A 266 3.86 -13.25 -53.82
CA ILE A 266 2.82 -12.58 -53.05
C ILE A 266 2.43 -13.51 -51.90
N VAL A 267 2.51 -12.99 -50.68
CA VAL A 267 2.15 -13.69 -49.43
C VAL A 267 0.96 -12.95 -48.82
N ASP A 268 -0.18 -13.62 -48.69
CA ASP A 268 -1.44 -13.04 -48.19
C ASP A 268 -1.83 -11.73 -48.88
N GLY A 269 -1.61 -11.66 -50.19
CA GLY A 269 -1.94 -10.50 -51.02
C GLY A 269 -0.93 -9.34 -50.96
N LYS A 270 0.19 -9.50 -50.24
CA LYS A 270 1.29 -8.51 -50.20
C LYS A 270 2.51 -9.02 -50.95
N GLU A 271 3.12 -8.17 -51.77
CA GLU A 271 4.39 -8.49 -52.44
C GLU A 271 5.48 -8.71 -51.37
N ALA A 272 6.07 -9.89 -51.37
CA ALA A 272 7.25 -10.17 -50.57
C ALA A 272 8.45 -9.48 -51.23
N ASN A 273 9.26 -8.76 -50.43
CA ASN A 273 10.45 -8.08 -50.91
C ASN A 273 11.59 -9.10 -51.10
N VAL A 274 11.52 -9.83 -52.21
CA VAL A 274 12.48 -10.87 -52.59
C VAL A 274 13.34 -10.33 -53.72
N ARG A 275 14.65 -10.13 -53.49
CA ARG A 275 15.58 -9.64 -54.53
C ARG A 275 15.81 -10.67 -55.63
N SER A 276 15.78 -11.94 -55.24
CA SER A 276 15.89 -13.12 -56.10
C SER A 276 15.28 -14.30 -55.33
N ILE A 277 14.38 -15.07 -55.94
CA ILE A 277 13.88 -16.30 -55.29
C ILE A 277 14.99 -17.40 -55.37
N GLU A 278 15.99 -17.22 -56.23
CA GLU A 278 17.25 -17.96 -56.26
C GLU A 278 18.02 -17.73 -54.95
N GLY A 279 17.81 -18.59 -53.96
CA GLY A 279 18.41 -18.51 -52.62
C GLY A 279 17.41 -18.52 -51.45
N VAL A 280 16.12 -18.31 -51.72
CA VAL A 280 15.07 -18.35 -50.69
C VAL A 280 14.76 -19.81 -50.34
N ASN A 281 15.52 -20.37 -49.40
CA ASN A 281 15.33 -21.75 -48.93
C ASN A 281 14.15 -21.88 -47.95
N TYR A 282 13.64 -20.77 -47.42
CA TYR A 282 12.61 -20.71 -46.40
C TYR A 282 11.72 -19.47 -46.61
N LEU A 283 10.40 -19.58 -46.42
CA LEU A 283 9.56 -18.44 -46.07
C LEU A 283 8.97 -18.69 -44.70
N GLY A 284 8.89 -17.59 -43.96
CA GLY A 284 8.44 -17.53 -42.59
C GLY A 284 9.09 -16.29 -41.98
N PRO A 285 8.64 -15.85 -40.80
CA PRO A 285 7.84 -16.61 -39.85
C PRO A 285 6.34 -16.59 -40.16
N PHE A 286 5.63 -17.66 -39.84
CA PHE A 286 4.16 -17.73 -39.91
C PHE A 286 3.59 -18.34 -38.63
N ALA A 287 2.35 -17.99 -38.28
CA ALA A 287 1.65 -18.58 -37.15
C ALA A 287 1.05 -19.95 -37.54
N HIS A 288 1.16 -20.95 -36.67
CA HIS A 288 0.78 -22.35 -36.98
C HIS A 288 -0.69 -22.53 -37.39
N ASP A 289 -1.58 -21.64 -36.92
CA ASP A 289 -3.03 -21.74 -37.10
C ASP A 289 -3.59 -20.68 -38.09
N VAL A 290 -2.72 -19.94 -38.78
CA VAL A 290 -3.14 -18.94 -39.76
C VAL A 290 -2.88 -19.51 -41.16
N PRO A 291 -3.91 -19.72 -41.99
CA PRO A 291 -3.71 -20.20 -43.35
C PRO A 291 -2.92 -19.15 -44.14
N ILE A 292 -1.85 -19.57 -44.81
CA ILE A 292 -0.99 -18.69 -45.59
C ILE A 292 -1.32 -18.91 -47.07
N HIS A 293 -1.69 -17.84 -47.76
CA HIS A 293 -1.94 -17.86 -49.19
C HIS A 293 -0.70 -17.40 -49.94
N LEU A 294 -0.02 -18.34 -50.60
CA LEU A 294 1.13 -18.05 -51.45
C LEU A 294 0.72 -17.99 -52.90
N THR A 295 0.99 -16.87 -53.57
CA THR A 295 0.75 -16.68 -55.00
C THR A 295 2.05 -16.28 -55.69
N LEU A 296 2.39 -16.93 -56.80
CA LEU A 296 3.46 -16.47 -57.68
C LEU A 296 2.83 -15.66 -58.82
N SER A 297 3.07 -14.36 -58.85
CA SER A 297 2.63 -13.49 -59.95
C SER A 297 3.72 -13.44 -61.01
N THR A 298 3.37 -13.72 -62.26
CA THR A 298 4.30 -13.68 -63.40
C THR A 298 3.79 -12.72 -64.46
N THR A 299 4.64 -12.34 -65.42
CA THR A 299 4.23 -11.54 -66.58
C THR A 299 3.15 -12.20 -67.45
N PHE A 300 2.88 -13.50 -67.25
CA PHE A 300 1.89 -14.28 -67.99
C PHE A 300 0.60 -14.53 -67.19
N GLY A 301 0.48 -13.95 -65.99
CA GLY A 301 -0.62 -14.14 -65.05
C GLY A 301 -0.18 -14.78 -63.74
N ASP A 302 -1.12 -14.91 -62.81
CA ASP A 302 -0.88 -15.50 -61.50
C ASP A 302 -0.91 -17.03 -61.58
N ILE A 303 0.12 -17.68 -61.06
CA ILE A 303 0.32 -19.12 -61.17
C ILE A 303 0.46 -19.70 -59.77
N LYS A 304 -0.48 -20.60 -59.44
CA LYS A 304 -0.61 -21.33 -58.17
C LYS A 304 -0.80 -20.48 -56.91
N THR A 305 -1.97 -20.66 -56.33
CA THR A 305 -2.22 -20.46 -54.91
C THR A 305 -1.90 -21.77 -54.19
N LYS A 306 -1.06 -21.73 -53.15
CA LYS A 306 -1.01 -22.82 -52.17
C LYS A 306 -1.44 -22.25 -50.83
N ASP A 307 -2.43 -22.89 -50.24
CA ASP A 307 -2.84 -22.66 -48.87
C ASP A 307 -1.96 -23.58 -48.01
N ILE A 308 -1.16 -22.98 -47.13
CA ILE A 308 -0.37 -23.68 -46.12
C ILE A 308 -1.07 -23.50 -44.77
#